data_AF-A0A7Y6ASC0-F1
#
_entry.id   AF-A0A7Y6ASC0-F1
#
_cell.length_a   1.000
_cell.length_b   1.000
_cell.length_c   1.000
_cell.angle_alpha   90.00
_cell.angle_beta   90.00
_cell.angle_gamma   90.00
#
_symmetry.space_group_name_H-M   'P 1'
#
loop_
_entity.id
_entity.type
_entity.pdbx_description
1 polymer ?
#
loop_
_entity_poly.entity_id
_entity_poly.type
_entity_poly.pdbx_seq_one_letter_code
_entity_poly.pdbx_strand_id
1 'polypeptide(L)'
;MNTLNVLVAVTALILFPIGLATFMLLWVQASDEDKMKWKKLRAFCAEKITRALTYAGTLVLVIKGILGIVAFGTSDDPVTRSSVMHLLLDCWSIVVFAATGLGLAVIWRKMDEAQRNQQG
;
A
#
# COMPACT_ATOMS: atom_id res chain seq x y z
N MET A 1 26.94 -1.98 20.73
CA MET A 1 26.35 -3.09 19.95
C MET A 1 26.43 -4.34 20.79
N ASN A 2 25.30 -4.86 21.26
CA ASN A 2 25.27 -6.06 22.09
C ASN A 2 25.60 -7.29 21.24
N THR A 3 26.49 -8.15 21.72
CA THR A 3 26.85 -9.46 21.13
C THR A 3 25.62 -10.30 20.77
N LEU A 4 24.54 -10.16 21.53
CA LEU A 4 23.24 -10.80 21.26
C LEU A 4 22.64 -10.38 19.90
N ASN A 5 22.70 -9.10 19.52
CA ASN A 5 22.17 -8.62 18.23
C ASN A 5 23.01 -9.13 17.06
N VAL A 6 24.33 -9.23 17.26
CA VAL A 6 25.25 -9.78 16.24
C VAL A 6 24.95 -11.26 16.04
N LEU A 7 24.78 -12.03 17.11
CA LEU A 7 24.44 -13.45 17.04
C LEU A 7 23.11 -13.68 16.34
N VAL A 8 22.06 -12.94 16.71
CA VAL A 8 20.75 -13.01 16.05
C VAL A 8 20.84 -12.65 14.56
N ALA A 9 21.60 -11.62 14.21
CA ALA A 9 21.80 -11.22 12.82
C ALA A 9 22.52 -12.31 12.01
N VAL A 10 23.58 -12.91 12.55
CA VAL A 10 24.32 -13.99 11.89
C VAL A 10 23.46 -15.25 11.75
N THR A 11 22.71 -15.64 12.79
CA THR A 11 21.80 -16.78 12.73
C THR A 11 20.67 -16.55 11.73
N ALA A 12 20.08 -15.36 11.70
CA ALA A 12 19.07 -14.99 10.71
C ALA A 12 19.63 -15.01 9.28
N LEU A 13 20.85 -14.49 9.07
CA LEU A 13 21.52 -14.48 7.78
C LEU A 13 21.76 -15.89 7.23
N ILE A 14 22.00 -16.88 8.10
CA ILE A 14 22.23 -18.28 7.70
C ILE A 14 20.91 -19.03 7.54
N LEU A 15 19.96 -18.87 8.46
CA LEU A 15 18.68 -19.59 8.42
C LEU A 15 17.77 -19.10 7.29
N PHE A 16 17.85 -17.82 6.93
CA PHE A 16 17.04 -17.25 5.86
C PHE A 16 17.27 -17.93 4.48
N PRO A 17 18.50 -18.04 3.95
CA PRO A 17 18.73 -18.71 2.68
C PRO A 17 18.41 -20.21 2.73
N ILE A 18 18.62 -20.88 3.88
CA ILE A 18 18.24 -22.28 4.08
C ILE A 18 16.72 -22.42 3.98
N GLY A 19 15.96 -21.59 4.71
CA GLY A 19 14.50 -21.59 4.64
C GLY A 19 13.97 -21.27 3.25
N LEU A 20 14.61 -20.34 2.54
CA LEU A 20 14.24 -19.99 1.16
C LEU A 20 14.49 -21.18 0.19
N ALA A 21 15.63 -21.86 0.33
CA ALA A 21 15.98 -23.03 -0.48
C ALA A 21 15.04 -24.21 -0.21
N THR A 22 14.75 -24.51 1.07
CA THR A 22 13.78 -25.55 1.45
C THR A 22 12.39 -25.22 0.92
N PHE A 23 11.96 -23.96 1.02
CA PHE A 23 10.68 -23.51 0.46
C PHE A 23 10.64 -23.70 -1.06
N MET A 24 11.70 -23.33 -1.79
CA MET A 24 11.77 -23.54 -3.25
C MET A 24 11.72 -25.03 -3.64
N LEU A 25 12.41 -25.90 -2.90
CA LEU A 25 12.39 -27.35 -3.15
C LEU A 25 10.99 -27.94 -2.91
N LEU A 26 10.35 -27.59 -1.80
CA LEU A 26 8.97 -27.98 -1.51
C LEU A 26 7.99 -27.39 -2.52
N TRP A 27 8.25 -26.19 -3.02
CA TRP A 27 7.44 -25.52 -4.04
C TRP A 27 7.54 -26.19 -5.41
N VAL A 28 8.74 -26.64 -5.80
CA VAL A 28 8.93 -27.41 -7.04
C VAL A 28 8.19 -28.74 -6.95
N GLN A 29 8.26 -29.41 -5.79
CA GLN A 29 7.59 -30.69 -5.51
C GLN A 29 6.10 -30.57 -5.22
N ALA A 30 5.57 -29.36 -4.98
CA ALA A 30 4.16 -29.17 -4.73
C ALA A 30 3.31 -29.54 -5.95
N SER A 31 2.19 -30.24 -5.69
CA SER A 31 1.20 -30.61 -6.70
C SER A 31 0.66 -29.35 -7.41
N ASP A 32 0.26 -29.48 -8.67
CA ASP A 32 -0.34 -28.38 -9.44
C ASP A 32 -1.62 -27.86 -8.80
N GLU A 33 -2.35 -28.71 -8.06
CA GLU A 33 -3.50 -28.27 -7.25
C GLU A 33 -3.10 -27.30 -6.13
N ASP A 34 -2.00 -27.55 -5.44
CA ASP A 34 -1.54 -26.70 -4.34
C ASP A 34 -0.96 -25.39 -4.87
N LYS A 35 -0.25 -25.43 -6.01
CA LYS A 35 0.20 -24.23 -6.73
C LYS A 35 -0.98 -23.36 -7.18
N MET A 36 -2.07 -23.99 -7.64
CA MET A 36 -3.30 -23.28 -8.02
C MET A 36 -4.05 -22.68 -6.83
N LYS A 37 -4.15 -23.41 -5.71
CA LYS A 37 -4.70 -22.88 -4.44
C LYS A 37 -3.88 -21.70 -3.94
N TRP A 38 -2.56 -21.81 -3.96
CA TRP A 38 -1.67 -20.74 -3.52
C TRP A 38 -1.75 -19.51 -4.44
N LYS A 39 -1.86 -19.71 -5.75
CA LYS A 39 -2.08 -18.61 -6.72
C LYS A 39 -3.39 -17.88 -6.46
N LYS A 40 -4.48 -18.60 -6.16
CA LYS A 40 -5.76 -18.01 -5.75
C LYS A 40 -5.66 -17.24 -4.42
N LEU A 41 -5.00 -17.83 -3.43
CA LEU A 41 -4.78 -17.21 -2.12
C LEU A 41 -3.92 -15.93 -2.25
N ARG A 42 -2.86 -15.98 -3.04
CA ARG A 42 -2.00 -14.83 -3.35
C ARG A 42 -2.79 -13.76 -4.08
N ALA A 43 -3.61 -14.11 -5.07
CA ALA A 43 -4.43 -13.15 -5.79
C ALA A 43 -5.42 -12.45 -4.86
N PHE A 44 -6.09 -13.21 -3.98
CA PHE A 44 -7.04 -12.68 -3.01
C PHE A 44 -6.36 -11.79 -1.96
N CYS A 45 -5.21 -12.21 -1.42
CA CYS A 45 -4.42 -11.40 -0.50
C CYS A 45 -3.87 -10.15 -1.17
N ALA A 46 -3.32 -10.27 -2.38
CA ALA A 46 -2.82 -9.13 -3.14
C ALA A 46 -3.94 -8.12 -3.38
N GLU A 47 -5.11 -8.57 -3.81
CA GLU A 47 -6.26 -7.70 -4.02
C GLU A 47 -6.67 -6.94 -2.74
N LYS A 48 -6.80 -7.64 -1.61
CA LYS A 48 -7.14 -6.99 -0.33
C LYS A 48 -6.06 -6.02 0.15
N ILE A 49 -4.79 -6.40 0.03
CA ILE A 49 -3.65 -5.58 0.44
C ILE A 49 -3.55 -4.33 -0.43
N THR A 50 -3.69 -4.47 -1.76
CA THR A 50 -3.69 -3.34 -2.68
C THR A 50 -4.83 -2.38 -2.36
N ARG A 51 -6.05 -2.90 -2.15
CA ARG A 51 -7.20 -2.07 -1.74
C ARG A 51 -6.92 -1.30 -0.45
N ALA A 52 -6.41 -1.97 0.58
CA ALA A 52 -6.08 -1.35 1.86
C ALA A 52 -4.96 -0.28 1.72
N LEU A 53 -3.89 -0.58 0.98
CA LEU A 53 -2.77 0.34 0.75
C LEU A 53 -3.19 1.56 -0.04
N THR A 54 -4.05 1.41 -1.05
CA THR A 54 -4.55 2.53 -1.83
C THR A 54 -5.45 3.45 -0.98
N TYR A 55 -6.32 2.90 -0.14
CA TYR A 55 -7.12 3.72 0.79
C TYR A 55 -6.24 4.42 1.83
N ALA A 56 -5.29 3.71 2.43
CA ALA A 56 -4.35 4.30 3.38
C ALA A 56 -3.49 5.38 2.70
N GLY A 57 -2.99 5.12 1.49
CA GLY A 57 -2.16 6.06 0.72
C GLY A 57 -2.92 7.30 0.31
N THR A 58 -4.14 7.16 -0.22
CA THR A 58 -5.00 8.31 -0.57
C THR A 58 -5.33 9.15 0.67
N LEU A 59 -5.62 8.52 1.81
CA LEU A 59 -5.87 9.21 3.08
C LEU A 59 -4.63 9.98 3.57
N VAL A 60 -3.45 9.35 3.55
CA VAL A 60 -2.18 10.00 3.93
C VAL A 60 -1.90 11.22 3.04
N LEU A 61 -2.14 11.11 1.73
CA LEU A 61 -1.91 12.21 0.79
C LEU A 61 -2.89 13.37 1.00
N VAL A 62 -4.16 13.07 1.30
CA VAL A 62 -5.15 14.09 1.68
C VAL A 62 -4.75 14.79 2.98
N ILE A 63 -4.35 14.03 4.01
CA ILE A 63 -3.87 14.59 5.27
C ILE A 63 -2.66 15.50 5.03
N LYS A 64 -1.70 15.07 4.19
CA LYS A 64 -0.53 15.87 3.84
C LYS A 64 -0.92 17.22 3.21
N GLY A 65 -1.88 17.21 2.29
CA GLY A 65 -2.39 18.45 1.70
C GLY A 65 -3.07 19.36 2.74
N ILE A 66 -3.86 18.80 3.66
CA ILE A 66 -4.48 19.57 4.75
C ILE A 66 -3.42 20.19 5.66
N LEU A 67 -2.38 19.43 6.02
CA LEU A 67 -1.27 19.95 6.81
C LEU A 67 -0.53 21.08 6.09
N GLY A 68 -0.38 21.01 4.76
CA GLY A 68 0.16 22.10 3.94
C GLY A 68 -0.68 23.38 4.03
N ILE A 69 -2.01 23.26 3.96
CA ILE A 69 -2.94 24.39 4.12
C ILE A 69 -2.84 25.00 5.53
N VAL A 70 -2.81 24.15 6.57
CA VAL A 70 -2.66 24.61 7.96
C VAL A 70 -1.32 25.32 8.15
N ALA A 71 -0.23 24.74 7.66
CA ALA A 71 1.10 25.33 7.75
C ALA A 71 1.17 26.69 7.05
N PHE A 72 0.50 26.86 5.91
CA PHE A 72 0.38 28.16 5.25
C PHE A 72 -0.41 29.17 6.10
N GLY A 73 -1.52 28.74 6.72
CA GLY A 73 -2.38 29.61 7.54
C GLY A 73 -1.77 30.01 8.89
N THR A 74 -0.82 29.23 9.41
CA THR A 74 -0.13 29.51 10.68
C THR A 74 1.28 30.05 10.50
N SER A 75 1.72 30.29 9.26
CA SER A 75 3.07 30.81 8.98
C SER A 75 3.10 32.32 9.19
N ASP A 76 4.11 32.78 9.94
CA ASP A 76 4.43 34.21 10.10
C ASP A 76 5.31 34.74 8.94
N ASP A 77 5.66 33.88 7.97
CA ASP A 77 6.51 34.26 6.85
C ASP A 77 5.76 35.19 5.87
N PRO A 78 6.48 36.12 5.21
CA PRO A 78 5.87 36.99 4.22
C PRO A 78 5.26 36.18 3.07
N VAL A 79 4.01 36.48 2.73
CA VAL A 79 3.28 35.80 1.65
C VAL A 79 3.99 36.04 0.32
N THR A 80 4.67 35.01 -0.20
CA THR A 80 5.32 35.06 -1.51
C THR A 80 4.44 34.44 -2.59
N ARG A 81 4.70 34.78 -3.86
CA ARG A 81 4.06 34.11 -5.02
C ARG A 81 4.25 32.58 -5.00
N SER A 82 5.40 32.13 -4.52
CA SER A 82 5.71 30.70 -4.37
C SER A 82 4.82 30.03 -3.32
N SER A 83 4.64 30.69 -2.17
CA SER A 83 3.79 30.19 -1.07
C SER A 83 2.33 30.01 -1.52
N VAL A 84 1.79 30.96 -2.31
CA VAL A 84 0.44 30.86 -2.86
C VAL A 84 0.31 29.74 -3.90
N MET A 85 1.33 29.52 -4.73
CA MET A 85 1.36 28.40 -5.67
C MET A 85 1.42 27.05 -4.97
N HIS A 86 2.20 26.93 -3.89
CA HIS A 86 2.22 25.73 -3.06
C HIS A 86 0.86 25.45 -2.42
N LEU A 87 0.18 26.47 -1.90
CA LEU A 87 -1.17 26.33 -1.36
C LEU A 87 -2.17 25.81 -2.42
N LEU A 88 -2.11 26.35 -3.63
CA LEU A 88 -2.96 25.88 -4.74
C LEU A 88 -2.68 24.43 -5.10
N LEU A 89 -1.40 24.02 -5.11
CA LEU A 89 -1.01 22.62 -5.35
C LEU A 89 -1.49 21.70 -4.23
N ASP A 90 -1.41 22.13 -2.98
CA ASP A 90 -1.91 21.35 -1.84
C ASP A 90 -3.44 21.17 -1.94
N CYS A 91 -4.19 22.25 -2.22
CA CYS A 91 -5.63 22.19 -2.49
C CYS A 91 -5.97 21.26 -3.67
N TRP A 92 -5.24 21.40 -4.78
CA TRP A 92 -5.41 20.55 -5.96
C TRP A 92 -5.14 19.08 -5.65
N SER A 93 -4.08 18.80 -4.89
CA SER A 93 -3.71 17.45 -4.50
C SER A 93 -4.81 16.78 -3.68
N ILE A 94 -5.43 17.49 -2.75
CA ILE A 94 -6.56 16.98 -1.96
C ILE A 94 -7.71 16.57 -2.88
N VAL A 95 -8.10 17.47 -3.81
CA VAL A 95 -9.21 17.20 -4.74
C VAL A 95 -8.91 15.99 -5.61
N VAL A 96 -7.72 15.93 -6.20
CA VAL A 96 -7.33 14.82 -7.08
C VAL A 96 -7.27 13.50 -6.32
N PHE A 97 -6.66 13.45 -5.14
CA PHE A 97 -6.54 12.21 -4.39
C PHE A 97 -7.87 11.76 -3.76
N ALA A 98 -8.74 12.70 -3.36
CA ALA A 98 -10.09 12.40 -2.92
C ALA A 98 -10.94 11.84 -4.07
N ALA A 99 -10.92 12.49 -5.25
CA ALA A 99 -11.64 12.02 -6.44
C ALA A 99 -11.11 10.64 -6.89
N THR A 100 -9.79 10.43 -6.86
CA THR A 100 -9.16 9.15 -7.19
C THR A 100 -9.59 8.06 -6.21
N GLY A 101 -9.57 8.34 -4.91
CA GLY A 101 -10.02 7.39 -3.88
C GLY A 101 -11.49 7.00 -4.04
N LEU A 102 -12.37 7.96 -4.33
CA LEU A 102 -13.78 7.71 -4.61
C LEU A 102 -13.98 6.93 -5.91
N GLY A 103 -13.25 7.28 -6.98
CA GLY A 103 -13.31 6.59 -8.27
C GLY A 103 -12.90 5.12 -8.16
N LEU A 104 -11.80 4.85 -7.45
CA LEU A 104 -11.34 3.48 -7.16
C LEU A 104 -12.35 2.71 -6.31
N ALA A 105 -12.97 3.35 -5.32
CA ALA A 105 -14.02 2.74 -4.51
C ALA A 105 -15.23 2.30 -5.36
N VAL A 106 -15.65 3.14 -6.32
CA VAL A 106 -16.74 2.81 -7.25
C VAL A 106 -16.36 1.64 -8.18
N ILE A 107 -15.14 1.65 -8.72
CA ILE A 107 -14.64 0.58 -9.60
C ILE A 107 -14.61 -0.75 -8.85
N TRP A 108 -14.06 -0.77 -7.63
CA TRP A 108 -14.02 -2.00 -6.83
C TRP A 108 -15.40 -2.48 -6.43
N ARG A 109 -16.32 -1.57 -6.08
CA ARG A 109 -17.71 -1.93 -5.83
C ARG A 109 -18.36 -2.57 -7.06
N LYS A 110 -18.08 -2.07 -8.27
CA LYS A 110 -18.59 -2.67 -9.52
C LYS A 110 -17.96 -4.03 -9.81
N MET A 111 -16.69 -4.22 -9.51
CA MET A 111 -16.05 -5.54 -9.60
C MET A 111 -16.66 -6.54 -8.62
N ASP A 112 -16.91 -6.12 -7.38
CA ASP A 112 -17.52 -6.97 -6.35
C ASP A 112 -18.96 -7.36 -6.72
N GLU A 113 -19.74 -6.41 -7.28
CA GLU A 113 -21.09 -6.66 -7.81
C GLU A 113 -21.05 -7.66 -8.99
N ALA A 114 -20.10 -7.52 -9.92
CA ALA A 114 -19.95 -8.41 -11.07
C ALA A 114 -19.56 -9.84 -10.65
N GLN A 115 -18.66 -9.98 -9.67
CA GLN A 115 -18.26 -11.28 -9.14
C GLN A 115 -19.41 -12.00 -8.41
N ARG A 116 -20.25 -11.27 -7.67
CA ARG A 116 -21.44 -11.86 -7.00
C ARG A 116 -22.47 -12.37 -8.00
N ASN A 117 -22.69 -11.65 -9.10
CA ASN A 117 -23.65 -12.05 -10.14
C ASN A 117 -23.18 -13.25 -10.99
N GLN A 118 -21.89 -13.58 -10.99
CA GLN A 118 -21.37 -14.78 -11.66
C GLN A 118 -21.43 -16.05 -10.78
N GLN A 119 -21.72 -15.91 -9.48
CA GLN A 119 -21.74 -17.01 -8.51
C GLN A 119 -23.16 -17.41 -8.06
N GLY A 120 -24.18 -16.65 -8.42
CA GLY A 120 -25.61 -16.97 -8.20
C GLY A 120 -26.26 -17.44 -9.48
#